data_AF-A0A9W9YDK9-F1
#
_entry.id   AF-A0A9W9YDK9-F1
#
_cell.length_a   1.000
_cell.length_b   1.000
_cell.length_c   1.000
_cell.angle_alpha   90.00
_cell.angle_beta   90.00
_cell.angle_gamma   90.00
#
_symmetry.space_group_name_H-M   'P 1'
#
loop_
_entity.id
_entity.type
_entity.pdbx_description
1 polymer ?
#
loop_
_entity_poly.entity_id
_entity_poly.type
_entity_poly.pdbx_seq_one_letter_code
_entity_poly.pdbx_strand_id
1 'polypeptide(L)'
;MKSVPRQVRNCETLLAPANGIITGDCYRTYESSCTFECLEGYELTGSATRTCTVTAGNLMDWSGTAVTCTVTVAEVTCPALPKAAVGMYVPATCDDGGSPYPTTCELRCPSGYHINYLPTSIISDQRTCELNGTWEYRASSPTCKDTEPPVCGNCPSDILIDNATLSNTRVNWERPHVLTTQENHPSSPLTNNLESLYVVPSSTEVLYIASDDGGNENKTCSFRITLKKKACVIFPPPKNGALACTGADGDSPYCSVRCHIDYDFAFHPAYLYWCQGAKWQFYIFPGQPPTSKLPWPDCAKTDTPTAAKMVSYPSFYFDGNCSDPNLQAEMKSNFTTFLRGPQFAPPFCLIKPECTPDNVKTFCGTTSAPARRRKRRSVRELWIQRAFNFAKMPANFNYH
;
A
#
# COMPACT_ATOMS: atom_id res chain seq x y z
N MET A 1 -54.16 -41.97 -80.39
CA MET A 1 -53.53 -42.86 -79.39
C MET A 1 -52.60 -42.02 -78.55
N LYS A 2 -52.96 -41.74 -77.28
CA LYS A 2 -52.02 -41.11 -76.33
C LYS A 2 -51.32 -42.26 -75.59
N SER A 3 -50.01 -42.36 -75.74
CA SER A 3 -49.18 -43.29 -74.96
C SER A 3 -49.28 -42.90 -73.48
N VAL A 4 -49.79 -43.81 -72.66
CA VAL A 4 -49.68 -43.68 -71.20
C VAL A 4 -48.19 -43.86 -70.86
N PRO A 5 -47.54 -42.90 -70.18
CA PRO A 5 -46.13 -43.05 -69.82
C PRO A 5 -45.97 -44.28 -68.91
N ARG A 6 -45.02 -45.15 -69.26
CA ARG A 6 -44.62 -46.30 -68.43
C ARG A 6 -44.00 -45.75 -67.14
N GLN A 7 -44.80 -45.61 -66.10
CA GLN A 7 -44.32 -45.17 -64.80
C GLN A 7 -43.47 -46.30 -64.19
N VAL A 8 -42.15 -46.11 -64.18
CA VAL A 8 -41.23 -47.00 -63.45
C VAL A 8 -41.53 -46.81 -61.96
N ARG A 9 -42.02 -47.87 -61.32
CA ARG A 9 -42.23 -47.92 -59.89
C ARG A 9 -40.89 -48.28 -59.26
N ASN A 10 -40.51 -47.58 -58.20
CA ASN A 10 -39.29 -47.81 -57.41
C ASN A 10 -39.70 -47.87 -55.94
N CYS A 11 -38.92 -48.57 -55.12
CA CYS A 11 -39.08 -48.48 -53.67
C CYS A 11 -38.69 -47.07 -53.16
N GLU A 12 -39.05 -46.77 -51.92
CA GLU A 12 -38.60 -45.52 -51.26
C GLU A 12 -37.07 -45.50 -51.06
N THR A 13 -36.51 -44.32 -50.82
CA THR A 13 -35.08 -44.20 -50.48
C THR A 13 -34.89 -44.60 -49.01
N LEU A 14 -34.05 -45.60 -48.75
CA LEU A 14 -33.65 -45.97 -47.39
C LEU A 14 -32.48 -45.09 -46.93
N LEU A 15 -32.52 -44.67 -45.67
CA LEU A 15 -31.44 -43.96 -44.99
C LEU A 15 -30.80 -44.89 -43.94
N ALA A 16 -29.54 -44.61 -43.61
CA ALA A 16 -28.91 -45.27 -42.46
C ALA A 16 -29.70 -44.92 -41.17
N PRO A 17 -29.98 -45.91 -40.30
CA PRO A 17 -30.62 -45.65 -39.01
C PRO A 17 -29.69 -44.83 -38.11
N ALA A 18 -30.25 -44.11 -37.13
CA ALA A 18 -29.43 -43.45 -36.11
C ALA A 18 -28.57 -44.50 -35.39
N ASN A 19 -27.27 -44.23 -35.24
CA ASN A 19 -26.29 -45.17 -34.67
C ASN A 19 -26.14 -46.49 -35.45
N GLY A 20 -26.34 -46.46 -36.77
CA GLY A 20 -26.06 -47.58 -37.66
C GLY A 20 -25.64 -47.13 -39.05
N ILE A 21 -25.29 -48.11 -39.88
CA ILE A 21 -24.85 -47.93 -41.26
C ILE A 21 -25.72 -48.77 -42.19
N ILE A 22 -25.81 -48.35 -43.45
CA ILE A 22 -26.46 -49.10 -44.53
C ILE A 22 -25.42 -49.42 -45.60
N THR A 23 -25.35 -50.67 -46.01
CA THR A 23 -24.39 -51.19 -46.99
C THR A 23 -25.11 -52.01 -48.08
N GLY A 24 -24.46 -52.19 -49.23
CA GLY A 24 -24.99 -52.94 -50.36
C GLY A 24 -25.64 -52.10 -51.47
N ASP A 25 -26.27 -52.80 -52.42
CA ASP A 25 -26.80 -52.25 -53.67
C ASP A 25 -28.24 -51.73 -53.50
N CYS A 26 -28.35 -50.57 -52.85
CA CYS A 26 -29.59 -49.89 -52.49
C CYS A 26 -30.27 -49.10 -53.63
N TYR A 27 -30.25 -49.62 -54.86
CA TYR A 27 -30.66 -48.88 -56.07
C TYR A 27 -32.17 -48.69 -56.27
N ARG A 28 -33.00 -49.03 -55.27
CA ARG A 28 -34.46 -48.85 -55.24
C ARG A 28 -35.22 -49.57 -56.37
N THR A 29 -34.55 -50.36 -57.21
CA THR A 29 -35.14 -51.16 -58.28
C THR A 29 -35.49 -52.56 -57.76
N TYR A 30 -36.39 -53.24 -58.46
CA TYR A 30 -36.76 -54.62 -58.15
C TYR A 30 -35.52 -55.51 -57.93
N GLU A 31 -35.54 -56.30 -56.86
CA GLU A 31 -34.44 -57.18 -56.39
C GLU A 31 -33.18 -56.46 -55.84
N SER A 32 -33.15 -55.12 -55.80
CA SER A 32 -32.14 -54.38 -55.03
C SER A 32 -32.19 -54.78 -53.56
N SER A 33 -31.03 -54.92 -52.90
CA SER A 33 -30.93 -55.37 -51.52
C SER A 33 -30.04 -54.44 -50.70
N CYS A 34 -30.58 -54.01 -49.55
CA CYS A 34 -29.88 -53.19 -48.56
C CYS A 34 -29.64 -53.98 -47.29
N THR A 35 -28.42 -53.93 -46.76
CA THR A 35 -28.06 -54.52 -45.47
C THR A 35 -27.83 -53.41 -44.46
N PHE A 36 -28.35 -53.61 -43.25
CA PHE A 36 -28.23 -52.68 -42.14
C PHE A 36 -27.38 -53.30 -41.05
N GLU A 37 -26.49 -52.49 -40.48
CA GLU A 37 -25.62 -52.88 -39.38
C GLU A 37 -25.60 -51.76 -38.34
N CYS A 38 -25.73 -52.10 -37.06
CA CYS A 38 -25.68 -51.11 -35.98
C CYS A 38 -24.23 -50.87 -35.55
N LEU A 39 -23.92 -49.64 -35.13
CA LEU A 39 -22.61 -49.33 -34.55
C LEU A 39 -22.41 -50.09 -33.23
N GLU A 40 -21.16 -50.21 -32.80
CA GLU A 40 -20.79 -50.88 -31.55
C GLU A 40 -21.60 -50.32 -30.36
N GLY A 41 -22.19 -51.23 -29.55
CA GLY A 41 -23.06 -50.87 -28.43
C GLY A 41 -24.57 -50.79 -28.74
N TYR A 42 -24.97 -51.02 -30.00
CA TYR A 42 -26.37 -50.99 -30.44
C TYR A 42 -26.78 -52.32 -31.07
N GLU A 43 -28.02 -52.76 -30.81
CA GLU A 43 -28.62 -53.95 -31.40
C GLU A 43 -29.69 -53.58 -32.41
N LEU A 44 -29.74 -54.40 -33.46
CA LEU A 44 -30.64 -54.23 -34.59
C LEU A 44 -32.02 -54.74 -34.22
N THR A 45 -33.00 -53.84 -34.21
CA THR A 45 -34.42 -54.19 -34.18
C THR A 45 -35.02 -53.97 -35.56
N GLY A 46 -35.67 -54.97 -36.13
CA GLY A 46 -36.21 -54.95 -37.49
C GLY A 46 -35.54 -55.96 -38.42
N SER A 47 -35.55 -55.71 -39.73
CA SER A 47 -34.97 -56.62 -40.73
C SER A 47 -33.56 -56.20 -41.15
N ALA A 48 -32.56 -56.99 -40.77
CA ALA A 48 -31.14 -56.73 -41.09
C ALA A 48 -30.86 -56.60 -42.60
N THR A 49 -31.69 -57.21 -43.43
CA THR A 49 -31.66 -57.04 -44.88
C THR A 49 -33.06 -56.77 -45.40
N ARG A 50 -33.19 -55.78 -46.27
CA ARG A 50 -34.45 -55.43 -46.95
C ARG A 50 -34.24 -55.47 -48.45
N THR A 51 -35.18 -56.07 -49.16
CA THR A 51 -35.13 -56.25 -50.62
C THR A 51 -36.31 -55.55 -51.27
N CYS A 52 -36.08 -54.83 -52.36
CA CYS A 52 -37.15 -54.13 -53.07
C CYS A 52 -38.00 -55.13 -53.87
N THR A 53 -39.28 -55.26 -53.52
CA THR A 53 -40.19 -56.28 -54.04
C THR A 53 -41.52 -55.69 -54.50
N VAL A 54 -42.32 -56.50 -55.21
CA VAL A 54 -43.69 -56.13 -55.60
C VAL A 54 -44.67 -56.74 -54.62
N THR A 55 -45.42 -55.90 -53.91
CA THR A 55 -46.46 -56.30 -52.97
C THR A 55 -47.74 -56.73 -53.68
N ALA A 56 -48.67 -57.37 -52.96
CA ALA A 56 -49.95 -57.88 -53.51
C ALA A 56 -50.83 -56.82 -54.20
N GLY A 57 -50.59 -55.53 -53.97
CA GLY A 57 -51.25 -54.41 -54.64
C GLY A 57 -50.55 -53.90 -55.91
N ASN A 58 -49.58 -54.64 -56.46
CA ASN A 58 -48.66 -54.19 -57.52
C ASN A 58 -47.83 -52.94 -57.14
N LEU A 59 -47.67 -52.62 -55.86
CA LEU A 59 -46.84 -51.51 -55.39
C LEU A 59 -45.43 -52.02 -55.11
N MET A 60 -44.42 -51.22 -55.46
CA MET A 60 -43.04 -51.52 -55.06
C MET A 60 -42.81 -51.08 -53.63
N ASP A 61 -42.35 -52.00 -52.80
CA ASP A 61 -42.02 -51.73 -51.40
C ASP A 61 -40.86 -52.62 -50.92
N TRP A 62 -40.16 -52.14 -49.90
CA TRP A 62 -39.09 -52.87 -49.25
C TRP A 62 -39.64 -53.97 -48.35
N SER A 63 -39.13 -55.19 -48.53
CA SER A 63 -39.45 -56.31 -47.67
C SER A 63 -39.05 -56.04 -46.21
N GLY A 64 -39.66 -56.79 -45.30
CA GLY A 64 -39.34 -56.74 -43.88
C GLY A 64 -39.83 -55.47 -43.17
N THR A 65 -39.29 -55.23 -41.99
CA THR A 65 -39.64 -54.11 -41.12
C THR A 65 -38.52 -53.06 -41.11
N ALA A 66 -38.89 -51.81 -40.85
CA ALA A 66 -37.93 -50.72 -40.70
C ALA A 66 -36.92 -51.04 -39.58
N VAL A 67 -35.66 -50.67 -39.80
CA VAL A 67 -34.56 -50.95 -38.87
C VAL A 67 -34.38 -49.79 -37.90
N THR A 68 -34.30 -50.10 -36.62
CA THR A 68 -33.89 -49.19 -35.55
C THR A 68 -32.73 -49.80 -34.77
N CYS A 69 -31.68 -49.01 -34.53
CA CYS A 69 -30.56 -49.42 -33.69
C CYS A 69 -30.80 -48.91 -32.26
N THR A 70 -31.09 -49.82 -31.35
CA THR A 70 -31.36 -49.51 -29.93
C THR A 70 -30.17 -49.94 -29.08
N VAL A 71 -29.81 -49.13 -28.09
CA VAL A 71 -28.71 -49.45 -27.16
C VAL A 71 -28.98 -50.78 -26.45
N THR A 72 -28.04 -51.72 -26.48
CA THR A 72 -28.14 -53.02 -25.75
C THR A 72 -27.84 -52.89 -24.27
N VAL A 73 -27.08 -51.87 -23.91
CA VAL A 73 -26.46 -51.66 -22.59
C VAL A 73 -27.23 -50.65 -21.75
N ALA A 74 -28.56 -50.71 -21.74
CA ALA A 74 -29.41 -49.84 -20.93
C ALA A 74 -29.10 -49.90 -19.41
N GLU A 75 -28.31 -50.88 -18.96
CA GLU A 75 -27.86 -51.02 -17.56
C GLU A 75 -26.38 -50.68 -17.32
N VAL A 76 -25.60 -50.36 -18.37
CA VAL A 76 -24.20 -49.96 -18.14
C VAL A 76 -24.17 -48.58 -17.53
N THR A 77 -23.89 -48.58 -16.23
CA THR A 77 -23.77 -47.39 -15.42
C THR A 77 -22.40 -47.35 -14.77
N CYS A 78 -21.84 -46.15 -14.69
CA CYS A 78 -20.60 -45.93 -13.98
C CYS A 78 -20.87 -45.68 -12.48
N PRO A 79 -19.93 -46.12 -11.60
CA PRO A 79 -20.04 -45.86 -10.17
C PRO A 79 -19.97 -44.36 -9.87
N ALA A 80 -20.40 -43.96 -8.67
CA ALA A 80 -20.29 -42.57 -8.22
C ALA A 80 -18.83 -42.09 -8.24
N LEU A 81 -18.58 -40.89 -8.77
CA LEU A 81 -17.30 -40.21 -8.61
C LEU A 81 -17.10 -39.81 -7.13
N PRO A 82 -15.86 -39.75 -6.64
CA PRO A 82 -15.59 -39.23 -5.30
C PRO A 82 -16.08 -37.79 -5.17
N LYS A 83 -16.79 -37.47 -4.08
CA LYS A 83 -17.26 -36.10 -3.83
C LYS A 83 -16.10 -35.12 -3.84
N ALA A 84 -16.25 -34.05 -4.62
CA ALA A 84 -15.28 -32.97 -4.64
C ALA A 84 -15.31 -32.23 -3.29
N ALA A 85 -14.14 -31.97 -2.70
CA ALA A 85 -14.04 -31.21 -1.46
C ALA A 85 -14.53 -29.76 -1.64
N VAL A 86 -14.30 -29.20 -2.83
CA VAL A 86 -14.78 -27.88 -3.27
C VAL A 86 -15.24 -28.00 -4.72
N GLY A 87 -16.39 -27.41 -5.04
CA GLY A 87 -17.03 -27.51 -6.36
C GLY A 87 -18.11 -28.58 -6.45
N MET A 88 -18.68 -28.71 -7.65
CA MET A 88 -19.72 -29.69 -7.94
C MET A 88 -19.52 -30.30 -9.32
N TYR A 89 -19.97 -31.54 -9.50
CA TYR A 89 -20.02 -32.16 -10.82
C TYR A 89 -21.30 -31.76 -11.55
N VAL A 90 -21.19 -31.60 -12.87
CA VAL A 90 -22.30 -31.38 -13.78
C VAL A 90 -22.31 -32.51 -14.82
N PRO A 91 -23.40 -33.28 -14.95
CA PRO A 91 -24.62 -33.24 -14.14
C PRO A 91 -24.41 -33.65 -12.67
N ALA A 92 -25.30 -33.24 -11.77
CA ALA A 92 -25.19 -33.52 -10.33
C ALA A 92 -25.31 -35.01 -9.97
N THR A 93 -25.75 -35.87 -10.89
CA THR A 93 -25.84 -37.32 -10.67
C THR A 93 -24.49 -38.03 -10.68
N CYS A 94 -23.41 -37.32 -11.05
CA CYS A 94 -22.08 -37.87 -11.22
C CYS A 94 -21.45 -38.39 -9.92
N ASP A 95 -21.77 -37.82 -8.76
CA ASP A 95 -21.30 -38.23 -7.43
C ASP A 95 -22.35 -38.97 -6.59
N ASP A 96 -23.55 -39.19 -7.13
CA ASP A 96 -24.60 -40.03 -6.54
C ASP A 96 -24.58 -41.48 -7.08
N GLY A 97 -23.96 -41.68 -8.24
CA GLY A 97 -23.80 -42.99 -8.90
C GLY A 97 -24.92 -43.33 -9.87
N GLY A 98 -24.72 -44.40 -10.66
CA GLY A 98 -25.70 -44.82 -11.66
C GLY A 98 -25.70 -43.95 -12.92
N SER A 99 -24.58 -43.29 -13.23
CA SER A 99 -24.47 -42.45 -14.43
C SER A 99 -24.46 -43.33 -15.69
N PRO A 100 -25.47 -43.24 -16.59
CA PRO A 100 -25.58 -44.12 -17.74
C PRO A 100 -24.52 -43.80 -18.80
N TYR A 101 -24.02 -44.80 -19.51
CA TYR A 101 -23.23 -44.56 -20.72
C TYR A 101 -24.05 -43.78 -21.77
N PRO A 102 -23.50 -42.77 -22.48
CA PRO A 102 -22.16 -42.16 -22.38
C PRO A 102 -22.18 -40.81 -21.62
N THR A 103 -22.53 -40.79 -20.34
CA THR A 103 -22.56 -39.55 -19.54
C THR A 103 -21.16 -38.96 -19.38
N THR A 104 -21.02 -37.65 -19.66
CA THR A 104 -19.81 -36.87 -19.37
C THR A 104 -20.05 -35.97 -18.16
N CYS A 105 -19.17 -36.10 -17.17
CA CYS A 105 -19.18 -35.34 -15.92
C CYS A 105 -18.10 -34.26 -15.94
N GLU A 106 -18.48 -33.01 -15.72
CA GLU A 106 -17.60 -31.83 -15.67
C GLU A 106 -17.50 -31.30 -14.24
N LEU A 107 -16.28 -31.08 -13.74
CA LEU A 107 -16.06 -30.41 -12.45
C LEU A 107 -16.18 -28.89 -12.60
N ARG A 108 -17.16 -28.29 -11.90
CA ARG A 108 -17.30 -26.83 -11.83
C ARG A 108 -16.90 -26.29 -10.47
N CYS A 109 -15.99 -25.32 -10.50
CA CYS A 109 -15.57 -24.60 -9.31
C CYS A 109 -16.49 -23.42 -8.99
N PRO A 110 -16.72 -23.12 -7.70
CA PRO A 110 -17.45 -21.92 -7.29
C PRO A 110 -16.60 -20.66 -7.55
N SER A 111 -17.22 -19.49 -7.41
CA SER A 111 -16.52 -18.20 -7.54
C SER A 111 -15.30 -18.11 -6.61
N GLY A 112 -14.21 -17.51 -7.11
CA GLY A 112 -12.92 -17.42 -6.42
C GLY A 112 -12.01 -18.65 -6.55
N TYR A 113 -12.56 -19.78 -7.00
CA TYR A 113 -11.80 -21.00 -7.26
C TYR A 113 -11.63 -21.24 -8.76
N HIS A 114 -10.45 -21.72 -9.13
CA HIS A 114 -10.14 -22.20 -10.46
C HIS A 114 -9.75 -23.67 -10.45
N ILE A 115 -9.93 -24.33 -11.60
CA ILE A 115 -9.53 -25.72 -11.76
C ILE A 115 -8.01 -25.81 -11.67
N ASN A 116 -7.54 -26.65 -10.75
CA ASN A 116 -6.15 -26.97 -10.56
C ASN A 116 -5.79 -28.23 -11.35
N TYR A 117 -5.12 -28.03 -12.49
CA TYR A 117 -4.64 -29.08 -13.39
C TYR A 117 -3.27 -29.66 -12.94
N LEU A 118 -3.01 -29.71 -11.62
CA LEU A 118 -1.76 -30.24 -11.07
C LEU A 118 -1.98 -31.63 -10.43
N PRO A 119 -1.11 -32.62 -10.73
CA PRO A 119 0.04 -32.57 -11.64
C PRO A 119 -0.37 -32.44 -13.12
N THR A 120 0.54 -31.95 -13.97
CA THR A 120 0.32 -31.65 -15.41
C THR A 120 -0.17 -32.83 -16.27
N SER A 121 -0.23 -34.05 -15.71
CA SER A 121 -0.92 -35.19 -16.30
C SER A 121 -2.44 -35.00 -16.37
N ILE A 122 -2.99 -33.98 -15.71
CA ILE A 122 -4.40 -33.60 -15.78
C ILE A 122 -4.57 -32.54 -16.86
N ILE A 123 -5.30 -32.87 -17.93
CA ILE A 123 -5.56 -31.96 -19.06
C ILE A 123 -7.05 -31.63 -19.23
N SER A 124 -7.91 -32.24 -18.42
CA SER A 124 -9.36 -32.10 -18.51
C SER A 124 -10.03 -32.20 -17.14
N ASP A 125 -11.04 -31.37 -16.95
CA ASP A 125 -12.02 -31.36 -15.86
C ASP A 125 -13.25 -32.21 -16.17
N GLN A 126 -13.29 -32.83 -17.35
CA GLN A 126 -14.33 -33.75 -17.76
C GLN A 126 -13.87 -35.21 -17.59
N ARG A 127 -14.83 -36.10 -17.35
CA ARG A 127 -14.68 -37.57 -17.39
C ARG A 127 -15.91 -38.18 -18.03
N THR A 128 -15.72 -39.11 -18.97
CA THR A 128 -16.82 -39.79 -19.66
C THR A 128 -16.96 -41.22 -19.18
N CYS A 129 -18.20 -41.67 -18.99
CA CYS A 129 -18.53 -43.06 -18.68
C CYS A 129 -18.33 -43.91 -19.95
N GLU A 130 -17.57 -45.01 -19.85
CA GLU A 130 -17.28 -45.91 -20.97
C GLU A 130 -18.24 -47.11 -21.03
N LEU A 131 -18.28 -47.80 -22.18
CA LEU A 131 -19.11 -48.99 -22.41
C LEU A 131 -18.79 -50.17 -21.45
N ASN A 132 -17.64 -50.14 -20.79
CA ASN A 132 -17.23 -51.15 -19.81
C ASN A 132 -17.76 -50.87 -18.38
N GLY A 133 -18.55 -49.80 -18.19
CA GLY A 133 -19.08 -49.40 -16.88
C GLY A 133 -18.06 -48.73 -15.97
N THR A 134 -16.92 -48.31 -16.52
CA THR A 134 -15.89 -47.55 -15.81
C THR A 134 -15.75 -46.16 -16.39
N TRP A 135 -15.28 -45.23 -15.56
CA TRP A 135 -14.93 -43.89 -16.02
C TRP A 135 -13.63 -43.94 -16.82
N GLU A 136 -13.52 -43.09 -17.84
CA GLU A 136 -12.28 -42.83 -18.57
C GLU A 136 -11.09 -42.75 -17.62
N TYR A 137 -10.12 -43.63 -17.86
CA TYR A 137 -9.00 -43.81 -16.94
C TYR A 137 -8.16 -42.53 -16.84
N ARG A 138 -7.88 -42.12 -15.60
CA ARG A 138 -6.86 -41.11 -15.30
C ARG A 138 -6.32 -41.31 -13.90
N ALA A 139 -5.01 -41.09 -13.75
CA ALA A 139 -4.28 -41.32 -12.51
C ALA A 139 -4.67 -40.36 -11.36
N SER A 140 -5.16 -39.17 -11.66
CA SER A 140 -5.49 -38.12 -10.68
C SER A 140 -6.69 -37.28 -11.13
N SER A 141 -7.57 -36.86 -10.21
CA SER A 141 -8.73 -35.96 -10.45
C SER A 141 -8.35 -34.48 -10.31
N PRO A 142 -9.01 -33.52 -11.01
CA PRO A 142 -8.71 -32.11 -10.85
C PRO A 142 -9.34 -31.66 -9.53
N THR A 143 -8.82 -30.58 -8.95
CA THR A 143 -9.40 -29.99 -7.76
C THR A 143 -9.68 -28.52 -7.98
N CYS A 144 -10.60 -27.94 -7.21
CA CYS A 144 -10.77 -26.51 -7.18
C CYS A 144 -9.73 -25.91 -6.22
N LYS A 145 -8.94 -24.96 -6.72
CA LYS A 145 -7.94 -24.23 -5.94
C LYS A 145 -8.34 -22.78 -5.83
N ASP A 146 -8.28 -22.26 -4.61
CA ASP A 146 -8.50 -20.86 -4.33
C ASP A 146 -7.35 -20.02 -4.91
N THR A 147 -7.68 -18.91 -5.52
CA THR A 147 -6.73 -17.98 -6.13
C THR A 147 -6.97 -16.54 -5.71
N GLU A 148 -8.04 -16.27 -4.98
CA GLU A 148 -8.37 -14.92 -4.56
C GLU A 148 -7.74 -14.63 -3.19
N PRO A 149 -6.93 -13.57 -3.07
CA PRO A 149 -6.35 -13.21 -1.78
C PRO A 149 -7.43 -12.69 -0.82
N PRO A 150 -7.28 -12.94 0.49
CA PRO A 150 -8.23 -12.46 1.48
C PRO A 150 -8.21 -10.91 1.55
N VAL A 151 -9.32 -10.32 1.96
CA VAL A 151 -9.43 -8.86 2.08
C VAL A 151 -9.10 -8.43 3.51
N CYS A 152 -8.32 -7.36 3.66
CA CYS A 152 -8.06 -6.78 4.97
C CYS A 152 -9.17 -5.76 5.31
N GLY A 153 -10.00 -6.10 6.30
CA GLY A 153 -11.06 -5.23 6.81
C GLY A 153 -10.55 -4.23 7.85
N ASN A 154 -11.12 -3.02 7.83
CA ASN A 154 -10.80 -1.93 8.75
C ASN A 154 -9.29 -1.61 8.83
N CYS A 155 -8.63 -1.50 7.67
CA CYS A 155 -7.24 -1.08 7.63
C CYS A 155 -7.09 0.33 8.26
N PRO A 156 -6.23 0.52 9.26
CA PRO A 156 -6.02 1.83 9.87
C PRO A 156 -5.49 2.84 8.86
N SER A 157 -5.82 4.11 9.05
CA SER A 157 -5.23 5.22 8.31
C SER A 157 -3.95 5.72 8.99
N ASP A 158 -3.17 6.53 8.27
CA ASP A 158 -1.99 7.19 8.82
C ASP A 158 -2.32 7.98 10.10
N ILE A 159 -1.46 7.82 11.12
CA ILE A 159 -1.60 8.45 12.43
C ILE A 159 -0.53 9.53 12.55
N LEU A 160 -0.97 10.77 12.77
CA LEU A 160 -0.09 11.91 13.04
C LEU A 160 -0.34 12.43 14.46
N ILE A 161 0.71 12.42 15.29
CA ILE A 161 0.73 13.13 16.57
C ILE A 161 1.82 14.19 16.49
N ASP A 162 1.41 15.46 16.44
CA ASP A 162 2.31 16.61 16.25
C ASP A 162 2.61 17.39 17.54
N ASN A 163 2.08 16.92 18.67
CA ASN A 163 2.10 17.63 19.93
C ASN A 163 2.64 16.78 21.10
N ALA A 164 3.48 15.78 20.79
CA ALA A 164 4.04 14.90 21.81
C ALA A 164 4.99 15.67 22.74
N THR A 165 4.75 15.55 24.06
CA THR A 165 5.57 16.19 25.10
C THR A 165 6.58 15.26 25.74
N LEU A 166 6.34 13.94 25.66
CA LEU A 166 7.21 12.90 26.20
C LEU A 166 8.19 12.42 25.12
N SER A 167 9.35 11.93 25.54
CA SER A 167 10.33 11.32 24.63
C SER A 167 9.83 10.01 24.02
N ASN A 168 8.88 9.33 24.69
CA ASN A 168 8.22 8.13 24.20
C ASN A 168 6.70 8.31 24.30
N THR A 169 5.96 7.95 23.26
CA THR A 169 4.49 8.07 23.21
C THR A 169 3.87 6.74 22.82
N ARG A 170 2.82 6.35 23.54
CA ARG A 170 1.99 5.19 23.21
C ARG A 170 1.01 5.57 22.10
N VAL A 171 1.00 4.78 21.05
CA VAL A 171 0.06 4.93 19.92
C VAL A 171 -0.81 3.68 19.90
N ASN A 172 -2.13 3.88 19.89
CA ASN A 172 -3.11 2.80 19.83
C ASN A 172 -3.92 2.96 18.54
N TRP A 173 -4.21 1.83 17.90
CA TRP A 173 -5.12 1.74 16.76
C TRP A 173 -5.94 0.47 16.88
N GLU A 174 -7.10 0.46 16.23
CA GLU A 174 -7.90 -0.75 16.10
C GLU A 174 -7.17 -1.73 15.20
N ARG A 175 -6.98 -2.96 15.67
CA ARG A 175 -6.33 -3.98 14.83
C ARG A 175 -7.26 -4.28 13.66
N PRO A 176 -6.75 -4.29 12.42
CA PRO A 176 -7.54 -4.72 11.28
C PRO A 176 -7.95 -6.18 11.48
N HIS A 177 -8.95 -6.64 10.75
CA HIS A 177 -9.36 -8.04 10.77
C HIS A 177 -9.32 -8.60 9.35
N VAL A 178 -9.16 -9.91 9.23
CA VAL A 178 -9.20 -10.56 7.91
C VAL A 178 -10.67 -10.79 7.57
N LEU A 179 -11.12 -10.18 6.48
CA LEU A 179 -12.39 -10.47 5.84
C LEU A 179 -12.11 -11.47 4.73
N THR A 180 -12.50 -12.72 4.97
CA THR A 180 -12.55 -13.71 3.89
C THR A 180 -13.78 -13.39 3.02
N THR A 181 -13.67 -13.53 1.71
CA THR A 181 -14.82 -13.45 0.80
C THR A 181 -15.78 -14.64 0.97
N GLN A 182 -15.46 -15.58 1.87
CA GLN A 182 -16.19 -16.83 2.10
C GLN A 182 -16.34 -17.12 3.60
N GLU A 183 -17.55 -17.45 4.03
CA GLU A 183 -18.03 -17.42 5.42
C GLU A 183 -17.39 -18.43 6.41
N ASN A 184 -16.40 -19.25 6.02
CA ASN A 184 -15.99 -20.41 6.82
C ASN A 184 -14.48 -20.69 6.96
N HIS A 185 -13.59 -19.74 6.64
CA HIS A 185 -12.14 -19.95 6.88
C HIS A 185 -11.65 -19.27 8.17
N PRO A 186 -10.97 -19.99 9.09
CA PRO A 186 -10.38 -19.41 10.29
C PRO A 186 -9.26 -18.44 9.93
N SER A 187 -9.36 -17.18 10.36
CA SER A 187 -8.33 -16.16 10.14
C SER A 187 -7.00 -16.55 10.81
N SER A 188 -5.90 -16.58 10.04
CA SER A 188 -4.54 -16.68 10.58
C SER A 188 -4.16 -15.41 11.38
N PRO A 189 -3.21 -15.48 12.32
CA PRO A 189 -2.89 -14.36 13.20
C PRO A 189 -2.26 -13.20 12.43
N LEU A 190 -2.76 -11.99 12.68
CA LEU A 190 -2.05 -10.76 12.34
C LEU A 190 -0.75 -10.72 13.15
N THR A 191 0.36 -11.06 12.50
CA THR A 191 1.69 -10.96 13.09
C THR A 191 2.11 -9.50 13.09
N ASN A 192 2.04 -8.87 14.26
CA ASN A 192 2.82 -7.66 14.49
C ASN A 192 3.46 -7.71 15.88
N ASN A 193 4.78 -7.84 15.89
CA ASN A 193 5.61 -7.55 17.05
C ASN A 193 5.74 -6.04 17.09
N LEU A 194 4.97 -5.29 17.89
CA LEU A 194 5.36 -3.90 18.12
C LEU A 194 4.97 -3.42 19.52
N GLU A 195 6.03 -2.98 20.20
CA GLU A 195 6.07 -2.40 21.51
C GLU A 195 5.17 -1.17 21.59
N SER A 196 4.50 -1.06 22.72
CA SER A 196 3.51 -0.03 22.99
C SER A 196 4.07 1.40 23.21
N LEU A 197 5.33 1.65 22.86
CA LEU A 197 6.01 2.93 23.08
C LEU A 197 6.91 3.26 21.88
N TYR A 198 6.59 4.36 21.22
CA TYR A 198 7.36 4.88 20.10
C TYR A 198 8.18 6.08 20.53
N VAL A 199 9.44 6.14 20.10
CA VAL A 199 10.35 7.26 20.38
C VAL A 199 9.90 8.51 19.61
N VAL A 200 10.09 9.70 20.19
CA VAL A 200 9.71 10.99 19.58
C VAL A 200 10.97 11.85 19.34
N PRO A 201 11.21 12.37 18.12
CA PRO A 201 10.40 12.18 16.91
C PRO A 201 10.67 10.85 16.22
N SER A 202 9.68 10.30 15.52
CA SER A 202 9.84 9.10 14.68
C SER A 202 8.80 9.04 13.57
N SER A 203 9.11 8.22 12.56
CA SER A 203 8.19 7.84 11.47
C SER A 203 8.35 6.35 11.24
N THR A 204 7.32 5.57 11.56
CA THR A 204 7.33 4.10 11.44
C THR A 204 6.20 3.63 10.55
N GLU A 205 6.51 2.76 9.60
CA GLU A 205 5.53 2.09 8.75
C GLU A 205 5.11 0.77 9.39
N VAL A 206 3.80 0.53 9.46
CA VAL A 206 3.21 -0.68 10.01
C VAL A 206 2.52 -1.41 8.85
N LEU A 207 2.94 -2.64 8.57
CA LEU A 207 2.39 -3.50 7.52
C LEU A 207 1.65 -4.68 8.17
N TYR A 208 0.43 -4.95 7.70
CA TYR A 208 -0.32 -6.15 8.01
C TYR A 208 -0.42 -7.05 6.79
N ILE A 209 -0.19 -8.34 7.00
CA ILE A 209 -0.30 -9.38 5.96
C ILE A 209 -1.50 -10.26 6.32
N ALA A 210 -2.49 -10.30 5.45
CA ALA A 210 -3.61 -11.23 5.56
C ALA A 210 -3.31 -12.47 4.71
N SER A 211 -3.48 -13.66 5.27
CA SER A 211 -3.29 -14.95 4.60
C SER A 211 -4.53 -15.83 4.76
N ASP A 212 -4.82 -16.66 3.76
CA ASP A 212 -5.85 -17.70 3.83
C ASP A 212 -5.22 -19.12 3.87
N ASP A 213 -6.07 -20.13 4.05
CA ASP A 213 -5.65 -21.54 4.04
C ASP A 213 -5.27 -22.04 2.63
N GLY A 214 -5.65 -21.30 1.58
CA GLY A 214 -5.22 -21.53 0.19
C GLY A 214 -3.78 -21.07 -0.08
N GLY A 215 -3.17 -20.36 0.87
CA GLY A 215 -1.83 -19.78 0.76
C GLY A 215 -1.80 -18.47 -0.01
N ASN A 216 -2.94 -17.83 -0.28
CA ASN A 216 -2.97 -16.51 -0.88
C ASN A 216 -2.69 -15.45 0.18
N GLU A 217 -1.91 -14.43 -0.19
CA GLU A 217 -1.50 -13.35 0.70
C GLU A 217 -1.96 -12.00 0.17
N ASN A 218 -2.45 -11.14 1.07
CA ASN A 218 -2.73 -9.74 0.81
C ASN A 218 -1.84 -8.84 1.68
N LYS A 219 -1.07 -7.96 1.03
CA LYS A 219 -0.09 -7.05 1.64
C LYS A 219 -0.45 -5.57 1.45
N THR A 220 -1.70 -5.25 1.11
CA THR A 220 -2.11 -3.87 0.82
C THR A 220 -2.45 -3.05 2.06
N CYS A 221 -2.62 -3.67 3.23
CA CYS A 221 -2.93 -2.94 4.45
C CYS A 221 -1.66 -2.47 5.14
N SER A 222 -1.26 -1.24 4.86
CA SER A 222 -0.21 -0.53 5.59
C SER A 222 -0.63 0.88 5.94
N PHE A 223 -0.05 1.40 7.02
CA PHE A 223 -0.23 2.78 7.45
C PHE A 223 1.02 3.27 8.18
N ARG A 224 1.15 4.59 8.26
CA ARG A 224 2.32 5.25 8.85
C ARG A 224 1.97 5.96 10.15
N ILE A 225 2.77 5.71 11.17
CA ILE A 225 2.73 6.44 12.45
C ILE A 225 3.83 7.50 12.42
N THR A 226 3.44 8.77 12.51
CA THR A 226 4.35 9.91 12.53
C THR A 226 4.20 10.67 13.85
N LEU A 227 5.28 10.76 14.61
CA LEU A 227 5.34 11.47 15.89
C LEU A 227 6.29 12.65 15.78
N LYS A 228 5.78 13.86 16.00
CA LYS A 228 6.54 15.10 16.10
C LYS A 228 6.46 15.65 17.52
N LYS A 229 7.52 16.35 17.95
CA LYS A 229 7.49 17.00 19.27
C LYS A 229 6.59 18.22 19.22
N LYS A 230 5.99 18.55 20.35
CA LYS A 230 5.25 19.80 20.50
C LYS A 230 6.20 21.01 20.35
N ALA A 231 6.08 21.72 19.24
CA ALA A 231 6.87 22.92 18.97
C ALA A 231 6.40 24.12 19.83
N CYS A 232 7.30 25.07 20.08
CA CYS A 232 6.96 26.34 20.71
C CYS A 232 6.51 27.36 19.66
N VAL A 233 5.52 28.19 20.02
CA VAL A 233 5.17 29.37 19.21
C VAL A 233 6.33 30.38 19.32
N ILE A 234 6.86 30.78 18.17
CA ILE A 234 7.87 31.85 18.07
C ILE A 234 7.14 33.20 18.13
N PHE A 235 7.51 34.05 19.08
CA PHE A 235 6.94 35.39 19.21
C PHE A 235 7.48 36.33 18.11
N PRO A 236 6.83 37.47 17.83
CA PRO A 236 7.35 38.44 16.88
C PRO A 236 8.72 39.01 17.31
N PRO A 237 9.60 39.40 16.37
CA PRO A 237 10.85 40.07 16.71
C PRO A 237 10.61 41.39 17.46
N PRO A 238 11.49 41.78 18.40
CA PRO A 238 11.36 43.04 19.16
C PRO A 238 11.25 44.26 18.26
N LYS A 239 10.32 45.17 18.52
CA LYS A 239 10.29 46.49 17.86
C LYS A 239 11.63 47.21 18.04
N ASN A 240 12.11 47.88 16.99
CA ASN A 240 13.43 48.52 16.94
C ASN A 240 14.61 47.58 17.26
N GLY A 241 14.42 46.28 17.06
CA GLY A 241 15.40 45.25 17.36
C GLY A 241 15.39 44.12 16.33
N ALA A 242 16.08 43.04 16.68
CA ALA A 242 16.25 41.85 15.89
C ALA A 242 16.13 40.59 16.76
N LEU A 243 15.70 39.49 16.14
CA LEU A 243 15.62 38.16 16.73
C LEU A 243 16.48 37.21 15.90
N ALA A 244 17.43 36.53 16.53
CA ALA A 244 18.21 35.47 15.89
C ALA A 244 17.77 34.12 16.46
N CYS A 245 17.34 33.19 15.61
CA CYS A 245 16.92 31.85 16.01
C CYS A 245 17.58 30.76 15.15
N THR A 246 18.09 29.70 15.77
CA THR A 246 18.43 28.44 15.09
C THR A 246 17.37 27.39 15.36
N GLY A 247 17.12 26.50 14.40
CA GLY A 247 16.04 25.51 14.49
C GLY A 247 14.64 26.13 14.45
N ALA A 248 14.49 27.31 13.85
CA ALA A 248 13.22 28.06 13.79
C ALA A 248 12.11 27.37 12.98
N ASP A 249 12.48 26.45 12.07
CA ASP A 249 11.53 25.62 11.30
C ASP A 249 11.26 24.25 11.94
N GLY A 250 11.88 23.98 13.11
CA GLY A 250 11.89 22.66 13.73
C GLY A 250 11.44 22.64 15.19
N ASP A 251 11.56 21.47 15.79
CA ASP A 251 10.94 21.09 17.07
C ASP A 251 11.57 21.73 18.33
N SER A 252 12.71 22.42 18.22
CA SER A 252 13.42 22.96 19.40
C SER A 252 14.25 24.21 19.06
N PRO A 253 13.60 25.35 18.81
CA PRO A 253 14.30 26.59 18.49
C PRO A 253 15.11 27.13 19.67
N TYR A 254 16.27 27.70 19.35
CA TYR A 254 17.11 28.49 20.26
C TYR A 254 17.15 29.91 19.72
N CYS A 255 16.75 30.89 20.53
CA CYS A 255 16.56 32.27 20.11
C CYS A 255 17.24 33.27 21.04
N SER A 256 17.75 34.37 20.49
CA SER A 256 18.19 35.54 21.26
C SER A 256 17.70 36.84 20.63
N VAL A 257 17.47 37.83 21.48
CA VAL A 257 16.98 39.16 21.08
C VAL A 257 18.09 40.20 21.15
N ARG A 258 18.03 41.19 20.26
CA ARG A 258 18.99 42.30 20.18
C ARG A 258 18.28 43.61 19.89
N CYS A 259 18.74 44.71 20.48
CA CYS A 259 18.26 46.05 20.15
C CYS A 259 19.21 46.77 19.21
N HIS A 260 18.67 47.66 18.37
CA HIS A 260 19.50 48.64 17.70
C HIS A 260 20.18 49.54 18.75
N ILE A 261 21.41 49.99 18.49
CA ILE A 261 22.24 50.75 19.43
C ILE A 261 21.59 52.04 19.96
N ASP A 262 20.61 52.58 19.23
CA ASP A 262 19.85 53.77 19.63
C ASP A 262 18.72 53.50 20.64
N TYR A 263 18.46 52.24 20.98
CA TYR A 263 17.37 51.83 21.85
C TYR A 263 17.85 50.87 22.95
N ASP A 264 17.16 50.87 24.08
CA ASP A 264 17.37 49.91 25.16
C ASP A 264 16.08 49.11 25.43
N PHE A 265 16.23 47.91 25.99
CA PHE A 265 15.12 47.00 26.24
C PHE A 265 14.15 47.58 27.26
N ALA A 266 12.85 47.34 27.05
CA ALA A 266 11.79 47.71 27.98
C ALA A 266 12.03 47.11 29.38
N PHE A 267 12.51 45.86 29.42
CA PHE A 267 12.97 45.16 30.62
C PHE A 267 14.16 44.26 30.25
N HIS A 268 14.98 43.85 31.22
CA HIS A 268 16.13 42.98 30.93
C HIS A 268 15.68 41.66 30.27
N PRO A 269 16.21 41.27 29.10
CA PRO A 269 15.89 39.99 28.48
C PRO A 269 16.73 38.87 29.08
N ALA A 270 16.27 37.62 28.92
CA ALA A 270 17.17 36.47 29.02
C ALA A 270 18.20 36.51 27.88
N TYR A 271 19.38 35.93 28.13
CA TYR A 271 20.42 35.89 27.11
C TYR A 271 20.07 34.91 25.99
N LEU A 272 19.52 33.76 26.36
CA LEU A 272 19.11 32.71 25.44
C LEU A 272 17.74 32.17 25.84
N TYR A 273 16.87 32.00 24.86
CA TYR A 273 15.58 31.35 24.97
C TYR A 273 15.66 30.03 24.22
N TRP A 274 15.26 28.91 24.82
CA TRP A 274 15.16 27.64 24.07
C TRP A 274 13.85 26.92 24.35
N CYS A 275 13.35 26.23 23.35
CA CYS A 275 12.13 25.46 23.49
C CYS A 275 12.43 24.04 23.97
N GLN A 276 11.75 23.62 25.04
CA GLN A 276 11.74 22.23 25.49
C GLN A 276 10.32 21.83 25.86
N GLY A 277 9.74 20.86 25.13
CA GLY A 277 8.39 20.35 25.40
C GLY A 277 7.29 21.42 25.32
N ALA A 278 7.34 22.28 24.30
CA ALA A 278 6.46 23.44 24.11
C ALA A 278 6.47 24.49 25.23
N LYS A 279 7.47 24.45 26.11
CA LYS A 279 7.72 25.50 27.10
C LYS A 279 9.07 26.14 26.79
N TRP A 280 9.05 27.46 26.72
CA TRP A 280 10.27 28.24 26.63
C TRP A 280 11.01 28.20 27.97
N GLN A 281 12.29 27.93 27.87
CA GLN A 281 13.27 27.98 28.94
C GLN A 281 14.24 29.13 28.68
N PHE A 282 14.92 29.59 29.73
CA PHE A 282 15.68 30.83 29.70
C PHE A 282 17.05 30.66 30.35
N TYR A 283 18.08 31.23 29.74
CA TYR A 283 19.40 31.33 30.33
C TYR A 283 19.63 32.77 30.78
N ILE A 284 19.87 32.93 32.08
CA ILE A 284 20.21 34.18 32.74
C ILE A 284 21.61 34.03 33.36
N PHE A 285 22.43 35.08 33.33
CA PHE A 285 23.73 35.04 34.00
C PHE A 285 23.56 35.13 35.52
N PRO A 286 24.46 34.52 36.32
CA PRO A 286 24.47 34.66 37.76
C PRO A 286 24.57 36.14 38.16
N GLY A 287 23.68 36.60 39.06
CA GLY A 287 23.67 37.98 39.56
C GLY A 287 22.73 38.95 38.81
N GLN A 288 22.01 38.49 37.78
CA GLN A 288 20.93 39.27 37.14
C GLN A 288 19.55 38.96 37.76
N PRO A 289 18.60 39.92 37.75
CA PRO A 289 17.24 39.64 38.16
C PRO A 289 16.64 38.54 37.25
N PRO A 290 15.92 37.56 37.80
CA PRO A 290 15.33 36.48 37.01
C PRO A 290 14.16 37.01 36.19
N THR A 291 14.43 37.48 34.98
CA THR A 291 13.39 37.88 34.04
C THR A 291 13.05 36.71 33.12
N SER A 292 12.15 35.85 33.59
CA SER A 292 11.53 34.72 32.84
C SER A 292 10.28 35.16 32.07
N LYS A 293 10.22 36.41 31.61
CA LYS A 293 9.02 36.99 31.02
C LYS A 293 8.97 36.71 29.52
N LEU A 294 7.81 36.26 29.07
CA LEU A 294 7.42 36.15 27.67
C LEU A 294 6.18 36.99 27.37
N PRO A 295 6.00 37.49 26.14
CA PRO A 295 6.99 37.50 25.06
C PRO A 295 8.25 38.30 25.42
N TRP A 296 9.36 38.07 24.72
CA TRP A 296 10.60 38.82 24.93
C TRP A 296 10.40 40.34 24.72
N PRO A 297 11.21 41.20 25.38
CA PRO A 297 10.98 42.64 25.42
C PRO A 297 11.19 43.32 24.06
N ASP A 298 10.33 44.32 23.78
CA ASP A 298 10.58 45.32 22.75
C ASP A 298 11.72 46.29 23.15
N CYS A 299 12.36 46.89 22.15
CA CYS A 299 13.33 47.97 22.33
C CYS A 299 12.58 49.31 22.38
N ALA A 300 12.17 49.71 23.58
CA ALA A 300 11.22 50.81 23.80
C ALA A 300 11.83 52.04 24.48
N LYS A 301 12.97 51.90 25.18
CA LYS A 301 13.62 53.04 25.82
C LYS A 301 14.43 53.80 24.77
N THR A 302 14.20 55.10 24.65
CA THR A 302 14.99 56.02 23.80
C THR A 302 16.32 56.43 24.45
N ASP A 303 16.69 55.79 25.55
CA ASP A 303 18.01 55.97 26.15
C ASP A 303 19.01 55.13 25.36
N THR A 304 20.00 55.77 24.76
CA THR A 304 21.18 55.07 24.25
C THR A 304 21.77 54.25 25.41
N PRO A 305 21.98 52.94 25.25
CA PRO A 305 22.59 52.12 26.29
C PRO A 305 23.91 52.76 26.73
N THR A 306 24.21 52.71 28.02
CA THR A 306 25.51 53.22 28.48
C THR A 306 26.63 52.40 27.83
N ALA A 307 27.77 53.04 27.54
CA ALA A 307 28.94 52.32 27.02
C ALA A 307 29.30 51.11 27.90
N ALA A 308 29.10 51.22 29.22
CA ALA A 308 29.25 50.11 30.15
C ALA A 308 28.30 48.93 29.83
N LYS A 309 27.01 49.16 29.56
CA LYS A 309 26.06 48.10 29.17
C LYS A 309 26.45 47.46 27.83
N MET A 310 26.89 48.24 26.86
CA MET A 310 27.33 47.73 25.55
C MET A 310 28.59 46.88 25.68
N VAL A 311 29.51 47.25 26.58
CA VAL A 311 30.73 46.46 26.86
C VAL A 311 30.41 45.21 27.68
N SER A 312 29.51 45.29 28.65
CA SER A 312 29.12 44.15 29.48
C SER A 312 28.26 43.13 28.72
N TYR A 313 27.45 43.57 27.76
CA TYR A 313 26.52 42.72 27.01
C TYR A 313 26.52 43.07 25.51
N PRO A 314 27.64 42.86 24.80
CA PRO A 314 27.76 43.26 23.39
C PRO A 314 26.79 42.49 22.49
N SER A 315 26.44 41.26 22.84
CA SER A 315 25.51 40.43 22.06
C SER A 315 24.05 40.87 22.12
N PHE A 316 23.70 41.84 22.98
CA PHE A 316 22.37 42.41 23.10
C PHE A 316 22.12 43.61 22.18
N TYR A 317 23.15 44.11 21.51
CA TYR A 317 23.04 45.30 20.66
C TYR A 317 23.64 45.05 19.28
N PHE A 318 23.18 45.82 18.31
CA PHE A 318 23.77 45.91 16.97
C PHE A 318 23.71 47.35 16.47
N ASP A 319 24.58 47.67 15.53
CA ASP A 319 24.62 48.97 14.86
C ASP A 319 24.35 48.79 13.36
N GLY A 320 23.62 49.72 12.77
CA GLY A 320 23.26 49.69 11.35
C GLY A 320 21.89 49.06 11.04
N ASN A 321 21.64 48.82 9.75
CA ASN A 321 20.33 48.37 9.28
C ASN A 321 20.18 46.85 9.44
N CYS A 322 19.24 46.40 10.28
CA CYS A 322 18.95 44.98 10.49
C CYS A 322 18.67 44.20 9.19
N SER A 323 18.12 44.84 8.17
CA SER A 323 17.83 44.19 6.87
C SER A 323 19.06 44.04 5.96
N ASP A 324 20.22 44.57 6.34
CA ASP A 324 21.47 44.41 5.58
C ASP A 324 21.97 42.95 5.67
N PRO A 325 22.13 42.25 4.53
CA PRO A 325 22.63 40.88 4.49
C PRO A 325 23.99 40.69 5.19
N ASN A 326 24.89 41.67 5.12
CA ASN A 326 26.21 41.58 5.75
C ASN A 326 26.09 41.61 7.27
N LEU A 327 25.26 42.51 7.80
CA LEU A 327 24.98 42.60 9.22
C LEU A 327 24.25 41.35 9.72
N GLN A 328 23.30 40.81 8.94
CA GLN A 328 22.66 39.54 9.28
C GLN A 328 23.65 38.38 9.32
N ALA A 329 24.58 38.29 8.36
CA ALA A 329 25.62 37.26 8.36
C ALA A 329 26.52 37.36 9.60
N GLU A 330 26.91 38.57 9.98
CA GLU A 330 27.66 38.82 11.22
C GLU A 330 26.85 38.40 12.45
N MET A 331 25.58 38.82 12.53
CA MET A 331 24.68 38.45 13.61
C MET A 331 24.51 36.94 13.77
N LYS A 332 24.42 36.21 12.65
CA LYS A 332 24.35 34.74 12.62
C LYS A 332 25.65 34.12 13.12
N SER A 333 26.80 34.57 12.62
CA SER A 333 28.12 34.10 13.06
C SER A 333 28.35 34.33 14.56
N ASN A 334 28.07 35.54 15.05
CA ASN A 334 28.19 35.89 16.46
C ASN A 334 27.26 35.08 17.34
N PHE A 335 26.02 34.80 16.87
CA PHE A 335 25.08 33.94 17.58
C PHE A 335 25.55 32.49 17.67
N THR A 336 26.03 31.91 16.56
CA THR A 336 26.59 30.55 16.56
C THR A 336 27.83 30.44 17.45
N THR A 337 28.72 31.44 17.42
CA THR A 337 29.92 31.49 18.27
C THR A 337 29.54 31.54 19.74
N PHE A 338 28.54 32.34 20.09
CA PHE A 338 28.00 32.43 21.43
C PHE A 338 27.46 31.07 21.93
N LEU A 339 26.69 30.34 21.10
CA LEU A 339 26.17 29.01 21.46
C LEU A 339 27.24 27.90 21.57
N ARG A 340 28.46 28.14 21.04
CA ARG A 340 29.63 27.24 21.17
C ARG A 340 30.50 27.57 22.38
N GLY A 341 30.24 28.69 23.06
CA GLY A 341 31.06 29.16 24.17
C GLY A 341 30.94 28.29 25.44
N PRO A 342 31.96 28.29 26.31
CA PRO A 342 32.01 27.47 27.53
C PRO A 342 30.95 27.86 28.58
N GLN A 343 30.32 29.02 28.42
CA GLN A 343 29.25 29.50 29.30
C GLN A 343 27.95 28.68 29.20
N PHE A 344 27.75 27.91 28.13
CA PHE A 344 26.65 26.95 27.98
C PHE A 344 27.22 25.56 28.26
N ALA A 345 26.95 24.99 29.44
CA ALA A 345 27.38 23.64 29.78
C ALA A 345 26.16 22.69 29.79
N PRO A 346 26.14 21.60 29.00
CA PRO A 346 27.13 21.27 27.97
C PRO A 346 27.03 22.23 26.77
N PRO A 347 28.15 22.50 26.06
CA PRO A 347 28.16 23.40 24.93
C PRO A 347 27.32 22.83 23.80
N PHE A 348 26.09 23.33 23.72
CA PHE A 348 24.98 22.79 22.92
C PHE A 348 25.36 22.60 21.45
N CYS A 349 26.17 23.52 20.92
CA CYS A 349 26.63 23.50 19.53
C CYS A 349 27.95 22.75 19.29
N LEU A 350 28.60 22.18 20.30
CA LEU A 350 29.76 21.29 20.10
C LEU A 350 29.33 19.84 19.76
N ILE A 351 28.09 19.46 20.06
CA ILE A 351 27.58 18.09 19.89
C ILE A 351 26.55 18.00 18.74
N LYS A 352 26.08 19.14 18.22
CA LYS A 352 25.09 19.20 17.13
C LYS A 352 25.69 19.74 15.84
N PRO A 353 25.85 18.91 14.79
CA PRO A 353 26.43 19.34 13.51
C PRO A 353 25.58 20.39 12.78
N GLU A 354 24.27 20.46 13.10
CA GLU A 354 23.33 21.43 12.56
C GLU A 354 23.53 22.86 13.10
N CYS A 355 24.41 23.07 14.08
CA CYS A 355 24.67 24.41 14.61
C CYS A 355 25.73 25.17 13.77
N THR A 356 25.33 25.55 12.57
CA THR A 356 26.08 26.42 11.63
C THR A 356 25.42 27.79 11.51
N PRO A 357 26.15 28.85 11.11
CA PRO A 357 25.57 30.16 10.85
C PRO A 357 24.46 30.13 9.78
N ASP A 358 24.54 29.21 8.81
CA ASP A 358 23.56 29.07 7.73
C ASP A 358 22.18 28.64 8.23
N ASN A 359 22.15 27.83 9.29
CA ASN A 359 20.92 27.35 9.93
C ASN A 359 20.31 28.38 10.91
N VAL A 360 20.95 29.54 11.09
CA VAL A 360 20.43 30.65 11.87
C VAL A 360 19.59 31.57 10.99
N LYS A 361 18.36 31.82 11.40
CA LYS A 361 17.47 32.82 10.82
C LYS A 361 17.47 34.08 11.67
N THR A 362 17.50 35.22 10.99
CA THR A 362 17.42 36.55 11.61
C THR A 362 16.12 37.22 11.18
N PHE A 363 15.34 37.70 12.14
CA PHE A 363 14.07 38.38 11.93
C PHE A 363 14.17 39.81 12.47
N CYS A 364 13.88 40.80 11.63
CA CYS A 364 13.92 42.20 12.02
C CYS A 364 12.56 42.67 12.53
N GLY A 365 12.56 43.38 13.65
CA GLY A 365 11.35 44.01 14.17
C GLY A 365 10.95 45.23 13.37
N THR A 366 9.70 45.64 13.53
CA THR A 366 9.21 46.89 12.96
C THR A 366 10.00 48.07 13.53
N THR A 367 10.41 48.98 12.66
CA THR A 367 11.05 50.24 13.06
C THR A 367 9.98 51.30 13.27
N SER A 368 10.01 52.00 14.40
CA SER A 368 9.29 53.27 14.49
C SER A 368 10.00 54.26 13.57
N ALA A 369 9.34 54.71 12.51
CA ALA A 369 9.89 55.59 11.48
C ALA A 369 10.68 56.80 12.06
N PRO A 370 11.71 57.30 11.34
CA PRO A 370 12.79 58.07 11.93
C PRO A 370 12.34 59.47 12.32
N ALA A 371 12.65 59.89 13.55
CA ALA A 371 12.80 61.31 13.82
C ALA A 371 13.93 61.83 12.93
N ARG A 372 13.56 62.47 11.81
CA ARG A 372 14.43 63.42 11.11
C ARG A 372 14.95 64.42 12.15
N ARG A 373 16.14 64.16 12.69
CA ARG A 373 16.95 65.19 13.32
C ARG A 373 18.41 64.90 13.03
N ARG A 374 18.89 65.47 11.92
CA ARG A 374 20.28 65.90 11.79
C ARG A 374 20.66 66.62 13.09
N LYS A 375 21.42 65.95 13.96
CA LYS A 375 22.32 66.62 14.88
C LYS A 375 23.70 66.12 14.52
N ARG A 376 24.44 66.95 13.78
CA ARG A 376 25.91 66.87 13.73
C ARG A 376 26.39 66.76 15.18
N ARG A 377 26.95 65.62 15.56
CA ARG A 377 27.81 65.51 16.72
C ARG A 377 29.17 65.06 16.21
N SER A 378 30.18 65.82 16.61
CA SER A 378 31.57 65.73 16.21
C SER A 378 32.07 64.30 16.13
N VAL A 379 32.54 63.92 14.95
CA VAL A 379 33.47 62.81 14.75
C VAL A 379 34.67 63.02 15.68
N ARG A 380 34.80 62.20 16.72
CA ARG A 380 36.11 61.80 17.24
C ARG A 380 36.33 60.39 16.71
N GLU A 381 36.89 60.33 15.50
CA GLU A 381 37.56 59.13 15.02
C GLU A 381 38.64 58.77 16.04
N LEU A 382 38.50 57.61 16.66
CA LEU A 382 39.60 56.95 17.34
C LEU A 382 39.66 55.54 16.77
N TRP A 383 40.45 55.40 15.71
CA TRP A 383 40.85 54.12 15.16
C TRP A 383 41.61 53.36 16.25
N ILE A 384 41.02 52.28 16.75
CA ILE A 384 41.77 51.26 17.48
C ILE A 384 41.77 50.02 16.59
N GLN A 385 42.77 49.92 15.73
CA GLN A 385 43.20 48.62 15.22
C GLN A 385 43.75 47.83 16.40
N ARG A 386 43.03 46.78 16.83
CA ARG A 386 43.66 45.71 17.61
C ARG A 386 43.72 44.47 16.73
N ALA A 387 44.92 44.22 16.20
CA ALA A 387 45.33 42.90 15.76
C ALA A 387 45.22 41.95 16.97
N PHE A 388 44.34 40.95 16.87
CA PHE A 388 44.38 39.82 17.78
C PHE A 388 45.52 38.90 17.32
N ASN A 389 46.69 39.05 17.94
CA ASN A 389 47.72 38.02 17.89
C ASN A 389 47.21 36.82 18.68
N PHE A 390 46.89 35.73 17.96
CA PHE A 390 46.70 34.43 18.58
C PHE A 390 48.05 33.97 19.14
N ALA A 391 48.25 34.12 20.45
CA ALA A 391 49.34 33.44 21.13
C ALA A 391 49.08 31.94 21.08
N LYS A 392 49.94 31.20 20.35
CA LYS A 392 50.05 29.74 20.48
C LYS A 392 50.32 29.41 21.95
N MET A 393 49.43 28.67 22.60
CA MET A 393 49.78 28.02 23.87
C MET A 393 50.83 26.93 23.61
N PRO A 394 51.85 26.80 24.47
CA PRO A 394 52.87 25.77 24.33
C PRO A 394 52.28 24.39 24.68
N ALA A 395 52.67 23.39 23.91
CA ALA A 395 52.52 21.99 24.27
C ALA A 395 53.43 21.69 25.46
N ASN A 396 52.85 21.17 26.55
CA ASN A 396 53.41 20.18 27.48
C ASN A 396 52.74 20.36 28.84
N PHE A 397 52.02 19.35 29.32
CA PHE A 397 52.14 18.93 30.72
C PHE A 397 51.81 17.44 30.84
N ASN A 398 52.76 16.72 31.43
CA ASN A 398 52.81 15.28 31.61
C ASN A 398 51.79 14.77 32.62
N TYR A 399 51.40 13.52 32.41
CA TYR A 399 50.72 12.64 33.37
C TYR A 399 51.54 12.47 34.65
N HIS A 400 50.87 12.61 35.79
CA HIS A 400 51.10 11.79 36.98
C HIS A 400 49.76 11.47 37.62
#